data_AF-A0A357NFC3-F1
#
_entry.id   AF-A0A357NFC3-F1
#
_cell.length_a   1.000
_cell.length_b   1.000
_cell.length_c   1.000
_cell.angle_alpha   90.00
_cell.angle_beta   90.00
_cell.angle_gamma   90.00
#
_symmetry.space_group_name_H-M   'P 1'
#
loop_
_entity.id
_entity.type
_entity.pdbx_description
1 polymer ?
#
loop_
_entity_poly.entity_id
_entity_poly.type
_entity_poly.pdbx_seq_one_letter_code
_entity_poly.pdbx_strand_id
1 'polypeptide(L)' 'TCQVGGVRRDISPEMLQAILKLADRIEREVKAIENSIVNDYTVKERTVGIGVINKEQAWKLGMAGPMLRGSGVKWDA' A
#
# COMPACT_ATOMS: atom_id res chain seq x y z
N THR A 1 6.95 -20.29 -5.18
CA THR A 1 8.21 -19.56 -5.42
C THR A 1 8.26 -19.19 -6.88
N CYS A 2 8.57 -17.94 -7.18
CA CYS A 2 8.78 -17.47 -8.55
C CYS A 2 10.16 -17.91 -9.05
N GLN A 3 10.25 -18.33 -10.30
CA GLN A 3 11.50 -18.70 -10.98
C GLN A 3 11.52 -18.02 -12.36
N VAL A 4 12.70 -17.95 -12.98
CA VAL A 4 12.79 -17.49 -14.38
C VAL A 4 11.93 -18.42 -15.24
N GLY A 5 10.92 -17.86 -15.90
CA GLY A 5 9.95 -18.61 -16.70
C GLY A 5 8.60 -18.89 -16.02
N GLY A 6 8.38 -18.51 -14.75
CA GLY A 6 7.06 -18.56 -14.13
C GLY A 6 7.05 -18.96 -12.65
N VAL A 7 6.10 -19.80 -12.28
CA VAL A 7 5.93 -20.31 -10.91
C VAL A 7 6.19 -21.81 -10.85
N ARG A 8 6.77 -22.27 -9.74
CA ARG A 8 7.12 -23.68 -9.58
C ARG A 8 5.91 -24.62 -9.46
N ARG A 9 4.79 -24.13 -8.93
CA ARG A 9 3.60 -24.94 -8.61
C ARG A 9 2.35 -24.09 -8.75
N ASP A 10 1.26 -24.72 -9.17
CA ASP A 10 -0.07 -24.14 -9.18
C ASP A 10 -0.68 -24.06 -7.77
N ILE A 11 -1.69 -23.20 -7.64
CA ILE A 11 -2.51 -23.10 -6.44
C ILE A 11 -3.46 -24.29 -6.35
N SER A 12 -3.64 -24.84 -5.15
CA SER A 12 -4.65 -25.86 -4.90
C SER A 12 -6.01 -25.19 -4.62
N PRO A 13 -7.14 -25.90 -4.84
CA PRO A 13 -8.46 -25.39 -4.50
C PRO A 13 -8.59 -24.98 -3.02
N GLU A 14 -7.96 -25.72 -2.10
CA GLU A 14 -7.97 -25.43 -0.66
C GLU A 14 -7.22 -24.14 -0.34
N MET A 15 -6.10 -23.91 -1.03
CA MET A 15 -5.31 -22.68 -0.90
C MET A 15 -6.10 -21.47 -1.39
N LEU A 16 -6.80 -21.60 -2.51
CA LEU A 16 -7.66 -20.54 -3.04
C LEU A 16 -8.75 -20.15 -2.01
N GLN A 17 -9.42 -21.14 -1.42
CA GLN A 17 -10.43 -20.89 -0.38
C GLN A 17 -9.83 -20.22 0.86
N ALA A 18 -8.61 -20.59 1.25
CA ALA A 18 -7.91 -19.94 2.36
C ALA A 18 -7.55 -18.48 2.05
N ILE A 19 -7.11 -18.18 0.82
CA ILE A 19 -6.79 -16.82 0.38
C ILE A 19 -8.03 -15.91 0.42
N LEU A 20 -9.18 -16.40 -0.07
CA LEU A 20 -10.42 -15.63 -0.04
C LEU A 20 -10.84 -15.30 1.41
N LYS A 21 -10.85 -16.30 2.29
CA LYS A 21 -11.14 -16.10 3.72
C LYS A 21 -10.17 -15.12 4.40
N LEU A 22 -8.90 -15.15 3.98
CA LEU A 22 -7.88 -14.23 4.48
C LEU A 22 -8.16 -12.80 4.01
N ALA A 23 -8.52 -12.61 2.73
CA ALA A 23 -8.86 -11.30 2.18
C ALA A 23 -10.04 -10.66 2.96
N ASP A 24 -11.12 -11.43 3.19
CA ASP A 24 -12.28 -10.98 3.95
C ASP A 24 -11.94 -10.63 5.40
N ARG A 25 -10.97 -11.34 6.01
CA ARG A 25 -10.51 -11.03 7.35
C ARG A 25 -9.70 -9.73 7.37
N ILE A 26 -8.74 -9.59 6.47
CA ILE A 26 -7.89 -8.39 6.37
C ILE A 26 -8.75 -7.15 6.14
N GLU A 27 -9.75 -7.23 5.26
CA GLU A 27 -10.64 -6.10 4.99
C GLU A 27 -11.36 -5.63 6.26
N ARG A 28 -11.89 -6.58 7.05
CA ARG A 28 -12.57 -6.26 8.32
C ARG A 28 -11.62 -5.66 9.35
N GLU A 29 -10.43 -6.24 9.50
CA GLU A 29 -9.43 -5.77 10.47
C GLU A 29 -8.91 -4.37 10.11
N VAL A 30 -8.64 -4.11 8.83
CA VAL A 30 -8.22 -2.79 8.35
C VAL A 30 -9.30 -1.74 8.59
N LYS A 31 -10.55 -2.03 8.24
CA LYS A 31 -11.69 -1.12 8.49
C LYS A 31 -11.88 -0.83 9.98
N ALA A 32 -11.63 -1.80 10.85
CA ALA A 32 -11.76 -1.61 12.30
C ALA A 32 -10.75 -0.60 12.86
N ILE A 33 -9.54 -0.52 12.29
CA ILE A 33 -8.48 0.39 12.76
C ILE A 33 -8.38 1.69 11.97
N GLU A 34 -8.98 1.76 10.77
CA GLU A 34 -8.87 2.90 9.85
C GLU A 34 -9.19 4.23 10.54
N ASN A 35 -10.34 4.33 11.21
CA ASN A 35 -10.77 5.56 11.86
C ASN A 35 -9.79 6.00 12.96
N SER A 36 -9.25 5.05 13.72
CA SER A 36 -8.32 5.31 14.83
C SER A 36 -6.94 5.76 14.37
N ILE A 37 -6.60 5.65 13.08
CA ILE A 37 -5.33 6.12 12.53
C ILE A 37 -5.55 7.36 11.67
N VAL A 38 -6.50 7.30 10.74
CA VAL A 38 -6.73 8.36 9.76
C VAL A 38 -7.28 9.63 10.41
N ASN A 39 -8.10 9.50 11.45
CA ASN A 39 -8.75 10.63 12.10
C ASN A 39 -8.18 10.99 13.49
N ASP A 40 -7.16 10.28 13.94
CA ASP A 40 -6.51 10.57 15.21
C ASP A 40 -5.77 11.92 15.16
N TYR A 41 -5.94 12.71 16.22
CA TYR A 41 -5.35 14.04 16.35
C TYR A 41 -3.82 13.96 16.41
N THR A 42 -3.28 13.06 17.23
CA THR A 42 -1.83 12.93 17.48
C THR A 42 -1.12 12.46 16.21
N VAL A 43 -1.75 11.57 15.44
CA VAL A 43 -1.22 11.13 14.14
C VAL A 43 -1.14 12.31 13.17
N LYS A 44 -2.22 13.10 13.05
CA LYS A 44 -2.24 14.26 12.15
C LYS A 44 -1.22 15.32 12.54
N GLU A 45 -1.14 15.65 13.81
CA GLU A 45 -0.16 16.62 14.34
C GLU A 45 1.29 16.26 13.96
N ARG A 46 1.62 14.96 13.96
CA ARG A 46 2.98 14.49 13.66
C ARG A 46 3.27 14.20 12.20
N THR A 47 2.30 14.28 11.29
CA THR A 47 2.47 13.85 9.90
C THR A 47 2.01 14.88 8.88
N VAL A 48 1.00 15.69 9.16
CA VAL A 48 0.45 16.67 8.21
C VAL A 48 1.37 17.88 8.11
N GLY A 49 1.76 18.24 6.89
CA GLY A 49 2.62 19.40 6.62
C GLY A 49 4.12 19.15 6.82
N ILE A 50 4.52 17.94 7.19
CA ILE A 50 5.92 17.54 7.38
C ILE A 50 6.42 16.79 6.14
N GLY A 51 7.64 17.08 5.70
CA GLY A 51 8.26 16.39 4.56
C GLY A 51 7.53 16.65 3.23
N VAL A 52 6.98 17.86 3.04
CA VAL A 52 6.25 18.23 1.83
C VAL A 52 7.21 18.31 0.64
N ILE A 53 6.95 17.51 -0.40
CA ILE A 53 7.74 17.44 -1.63
C ILE A 53 6.81 17.64 -2.82
N ASN A 54 7.14 18.61 -3.67
CA ASN A 54 6.36 18.89 -4.88
C ASN A 54 6.71 17.92 -6.03
N LYS A 55 5.88 17.91 -7.08
CA LYS A 55 6.03 17.01 -8.24
C LYS A 55 7.41 17.08 -8.89
N GLU A 56 7.94 18.28 -9.09
CA GLU A 56 9.22 18.49 -9.78
C GLU A 56 10.39 17.96 -8.96
N GLN A 57 10.38 18.20 -7.65
CA GLN A 57 11.36 17.65 -6.71
C GLN A 57 11.30 16.12 -6.69
N ALA A 58 10.10 15.53 -6.59
CA ALA A 58 9.92 14.09 -6.58
C ALA A 58 10.50 13.43 -7.84
N TRP A 59 10.30 14.04 -9.01
CA TRP A 59 10.91 13.59 -10.27
C TRP A 59 12.43 13.72 -10.28
N LYS A 60 12.97 14.89 -9.90
CA LYS A 60 14.42 15.14 -9.85
C LYS A 60 15.15 14.20 -8.90
N LEU A 61 14.50 13.81 -7.80
CA LEU A 61 15.03 12.88 -6.80
C LEU A 61 14.84 11.41 -7.18
N GLY A 62 14.19 11.09 -8.31
CA GLY A 62 13.95 9.72 -8.74
C GLY A 62 13.03 8.95 -7.79
N MET A 63 12.08 9.63 -7.13
CA MET A 63 11.14 8.97 -6.23
C MET A 63 10.23 8.00 -6.98
N ALA A 64 9.82 6.92 -6.31
CA ALA A 64 8.93 5.91 -6.86
C ALA A 64 7.82 5.51 -5.86
N GLY A 65 6.78 4.85 -6.37
CA GLY A 65 5.72 4.28 -5.56
C GLY A 65 4.95 5.31 -4.71
N PRO A 66 4.65 5.03 -3.43
CA PRO A 66 3.85 5.92 -2.59
C PRO A 66 4.40 7.34 -2.45
N MET A 67 5.73 7.51 -2.43
CA MET A 67 6.35 8.84 -2.34
C MET A 67 6.04 9.67 -3.59
N LEU A 68 6.20 9.07 -4.78
CA LEU A 68 5.90 9.73 -6.04
C LEU A 68 4.41 10.05 -6.18
N ARG A 69 3.54 9.09 -5.82
CA ARG A 69 2.08 9.26 -5.85
C ARG A 69 1.60 10.31 -4.84
N GLY A 70 2.13 10.28 -3.63
CA GLY A 70 1.84 11.25 -2.56
C GLY A 70 2.23 12.69 -2.94
N SER A 71 3.31 12.85 -3.70
CA SER A 71 3.73 14.15 -4.26
C SER A 71 2.88 14.62 -5.45
N GLY A 72 1.87 13.86 -5.86
CA GLY A 72 0.87 14.27 -6.86
C GLY A 72 1.17 13.83 -8.31
N VAL A 73 2.10 12.91 -8.51
CA VAL A 73 2.37 12.29 -9.81
C VAL A 73 1.56 11.00 -9.92
N LYS A 74 0.63 10.95 -10.87
CA LYS A 74 -0.23 9.77 -11.11
C LYS A 74 0.53 8.73 -11.94
N TRP A 75 1.39 7.96 -11.27
CA TRP A 75 2.21 6.93 -11.89
C TRP A 75 2.15 5.61 -11.10
N ASP A 76 1.94 4.52 -11.81
CA ASP A 76 1.99 3.13 -11.33
C ASP A 76 2.54 2.25 -12.48
N ALA A 77 3.33 1.23 -12.15
CA ALA A 77 4.09 0.43 -13.13
C ALA A 77 3.68 -1.05 -13.08
#